data_AF-A0A1H6T7S1-F1
#
_entry.id   AF-A0A1H6T7S1-F1
#
_cell.length_a   1.000
_cell.length_b   1.000
_cell.length_c   1.000
_cell.angle_alpha   90.00
_cell.angle_beta   90.00
_cell.angle_gamma   90.00
#
_symmetry.space_group_name_H-M   'P 1'
#
loop_
_entity.id
_entity.type
_entity.pdbx_description
1 polymer ?
#
loop_
_entity_poly.entity_id
_entity_poly.type
_entity_poly.pdbx_seq_one_letter_code
_entity_poly.pdbx_strand_id
1 'polypeptide(L)'
;MSLVNDMLRDLETRRAPPAERAPLDGLLPADEGASVRRAGRQRLLLGLLWGALAVLAALLLARIWLANQAPPLAVVAPAAQAPAPAASTPPAVPAPAEAALPAGELPVQLLATLPQHGDGRFILQLLLDRAPSYQRSEQSGVVGLRLPQLRLSDDGPRSGRFEQGGRSLSWSLQPLGDGAELLLVGLGDGLQVLDRLEPAGERWQLWVEVPFSAASSDALDPAQLPVAGDDEAVADDYPPERGAAAVPEVRVATEDRQHAAAPASRGQPTEQLAAAPLMPVQRAPAPAAPVSRSPQVSVASHQPDPLSEARQALLAGDTERAIALLEELNLRQPDNREALRWLARAWLSAGRHERLIAALPAQLQRFPTDSELRVLLARALLQSGDGAAAVATLAERMPPLASDPAYHALLAASYQQTAQWRESAQLYRNLVQLRPTHGAWQLGLGIALEQLGERAAAAQHYRQALQGQGLDEDSRRYARERVQASGGES
;
A
#
# COMPACT_ATOMS: atom_id res chain seq x y z
N MET A 1 14.11 4.45 8.33
CA MET A 1 15.47 4.80 7.88
C MET A 1 15.42 5.42 6.50
N SER A 2 16.12 6.56 6.32
CA SER A 2 16.34 7.18 5.01
C SER A 2 17.24 6.27 4.17
N LEU A 3 16.87 6.03 2.89
CA LEU A 3 17.70 5.23 1.96
C LEU A 3 19.11 5.84 1.81
N VAL A 4 19.21 7.16 1.96
CA VAL A 4 20.47 7.90 1.91
C VAL A 4 21.31 7.58 3.14
N ASN A 5 20.73 7.48 4.34
CA ASN A 5 21.48 7.17 5.56
C ASN A 5 22.04 5.74 5.59
N ASP A 6 21.29 4.75 5.10
CA ASP A 6 21.80 3.38 5.00
C ASP A 6 22.93 3.28 3.95
N MET A 7 22.85 4.05 2.86
CA MET A 7 23.92 4.20 1.88
C MET A 7 25.13 4.97 2.42
N LEU A 8 24.94 6.05 3.20
CA LEU A 8 26.03 6.83 3.79
C LEU A 8 26.82 5.96 4.78
N ARG A 9 26.15 5.15 5.60
CA ARG A 9 26.80 4.17 6.49
C ARG A 9 27.63 3.11 5.74
N ASP A 10 27.11 2.59 4.63
CA ASP A 10 27.85 1.67 3.75
C ASP A 10 29.08 2.36 3.10
N LEU A 11 28.95 3.62 2.68
CA LEU A 11 30.06 4.41 2.17
C LEU A 11 31.10 4.73 3.26
N GLU A 12 30.70 5.10 4.47
CA GLU A 12 31.57 5.38 5.62
C GLU A 12 32.36 4.12 6.03
N THR A 13 31.68 2.99 6.22
CA THR A 13 32.32 1.71 6.58
C THR A 13 33.29 1.19 5.52
N ARG A 14 33.07 1.51 4.23
CA ARG A 14 34.02 1.23 3.14
C ARG A 14 35.16 2.25 3.03
N ARG A 15 35.03 3.45 3.60
CA ARG A 15 35.99 4.56 3.48
C ARG A 15 36.93 4.68 4.69
N ALA A 16 36.60 4.05 5.81
CA ALA A 16 37.43 4.01 7.02
C ALA A 16 38.80 3.36 6.78
N PRO A 17 39.93 4.05 7.03
CA PRO A 17 41.27 3.47 6.87
C PRO A 17 41.55 2.43 7.98
N PRO A 18 42.38 1.40 7.72
CA PRO A 18 42.61 0.30 8.66
C PRO A 18 43.32 0.69 9.97
N ALA A 19 43.78 1.94 10.08
CA ALA A 19 44.50 2.46 11.25
C ALA A 19 43.61 3.11 12.33
N GLU A 20 42.37 3.49 12.01
CA GLU A 20 41.48 4.21 12.95
C GLU A 20 40.57 3.29 13.78
N ARG A 21 40.92 1.99 13.87
CA ARG A 21 40.34 1.05 14.84
C ARG A 21 40.99 1.24 16.22
N ALA A 22 40.78 2.42 16.81
CA ALA A 22 41.19 2.72 18.19
C ALA A 22 40.18 2.17 19.21
N PRO A 23 40.62 1.73 20.41
CA PRO A 23 39.82 0.83 21.24
C PRO A 23 39.03 1.51 22.37
N LEU A 24 37.97 0.83 22.81
CA LEU A 24 37.47 0.88 24.19
C LEU A 24 37.36 -0.56 24.71
N ASP A 25 37.64 -0.72 26.00
CA ASP A 25 38.01 -2.01 26.60
C ASP A 25 36.86 -2.99 26.86
N GLY A 26 37.21 -4.27 26.93
CA GLY A 26 36.45 -5.25 27.72
C GLY A 26 35.63 -6.31 26.97
N LEU A 27 36.29 -7.19 26.20
CA LEU A 27 36.35 -8.65 26.51
C LEU A 27 36.94 -9.50 25.37
N LEU A 28 38.17 -9.99 25.60
CA LEU A 28 38.87 -11.13 24.96
C LEU A 28 39.08 -11.13 23.41
N PRO A 29 40.28 -11.48 22.93
CA PRO A 29 40.60 -11.41 21.51
C PRO A 29 39.92 -12.52 20.68
N ALA A 30 39.29 -12.12 19.58
CA ALA A 30 38.81 -13.06 18.56
C ALA A 30 40.00 -13.59 17.73
N ASP A 31 40.40 -14.84 17.98
CA ASP A 31 41.46 -15.58 17.26
C ASP A 31 41.29 -15.46 15.73
N GLU A 32 42.13 -14.64 15.08
CA GLU A 32 42.07 -14.37 13.64
C GLU A 32 42.28 -15.64 12.79
N GLY A 33 42.93 -16.66 13.35
CA GLY A 33 43.06 -17.98 12.72
C GLY A 33 41.73 -18.71 12.57
N ALA A 34 40.63 -18.24 13.17
CA ALA A 34 39.28 -18.79 12.98
C ALA A 34 38.74 -18.55 11.55
N SER A 35 39.12 -17.47 10.88
CA SER A 35 38.65 -17.13 9.52
C SER A 35 39.13 -18.16 8.49
N VAL A 36 40.44 -18.41 8.45
CA VAL A 36 41.09 -19.40 7.58
C VAL A 36 40.60 -20.82 7.90
N ARG A 37 40.41 -21.15 9.20
CA ARG A 37 39.85 -22.44 9.62
C ARG A 37 38.38 -22.62 9.22
N ARG A 38 37.57 -21.55 9.10
CA ARG A 38 36.18 -21.60 8.58
C ARG A 38 36.15 -21.89 7.07
N ALA A 39 36.99 -21.23 6.27
CA ALA A 39 37.08 -21.49 4.83
C ALA A 39 37.51 -22.94 4.51
N GLY A 40 38.47 -23.48 5.28
CA GLY A 40 38.85 -24.90 5.21
C GLY A 40 37.71 -25.85 5.60
N ARG A 41 37.00 -25.57 6.71
CA ARG A 41 35.85 -26.37 7.15
C ARG A 41 34.69 -26.37 6.17
N GLN A 42 34.38 -25.27 5.50
CA GLN A 42 33.32 -25.25 4.48
C GLN A 42 33.64 -26.17 3.30
N ARG A 43 34.89 -26.18 2.81
CA ARG A 43 35.32 -27.09 1.73
C ARG A 43 35.25 -28.57 2.16
N LEU A 44 35.62 -28.88 3.40
CA LEU A 44 35.46 -30.22 3.98
C LEU A 44 33.98 -30.62 4.14
N LEU A 45 33.11 -29.71 4.59
CA LEU A 45 31.67 -29.97 4.73
C LEU A 45 30.99 -30.20 3.38
N LEU A 46 31.31 -29.41 2.34
CA LEU A 46 30.84 -29.70 0.98
C LEU A 46 31.35 -31.06 0.49
N GLY A 47 32.63 -31.39 0.73
CA GLY A 47 33.20 -32.69 0.37
C GLY A 47 32.48 -33.87 1.04
N LEU A 48 32.16 -33.75 2.33
CA LEU A 48 31.36 -34.75 3.06
C LEU A 48 29.92 -34.85 2.55
N LEU A 49 29.31 -33.73 2.16
CA LEU A 49 27.94 -33.71 1.61
C LEU A 49 27.87 -34.37 0.23
N TRP A 50 28.83 -34.09 -0.66
CA TRP A 50 28.99 -34.80 -1.94
C TRP A 50 29.31 -36.30 -1.74
N GLY A 51 30.13 -36.65 -0.74
CA GLY A 51 30.40 -38.04 -0.38
C GLY A 51 29.14 -38.78 0.11
N ALA A 52 28.35 -38.15 0.98
CA ALA A 52 27.07 -38.70 1.45
C ALA A 52 26.05 -38.86 0.31
N LEU A 53 25.98 -37.89 -0.62
CA LEU A 53 25.15 -37.97 -1.82
C LEU A 53 25.54 -39.17 -2.71
N ALA A 54 26.85 -39.39 -2.92
CA ALA A 54 27.36 -40.51 -3.69
C ALA A 54 27.05 -41.87 -3.03
N VAL A 55 27.16 -41.98 -1.70
CA VAL A 55 26.75 -43.18 -0.95
C VAL A 55 25.24 -43.42 -1.03
N LEU A 56 24.42 -42.36 -0.93
CA LEU A 56 22.97 -42.46 -1.09
C LEU A 56 22.58 -42.93 -2.50
N ALA A 57 23.23 -42.40 -3.54
CA ALA A 57 23.04 -42.82 -4.93
C ALA A 57 23.45 -44.28 -5.15
N ALA A 58 24.58 -44.71 -4.58
CA ALA A 58 25.01 -46.11 -4.64
C ALA A 58 24.03 -47.07 -3.94
N LEU A 59 23.48 -46.68 -2.78
CA LEU A 59 22.45 -47.45 -2.07
C LEU A 59 21.12 -47.51 -2.86
N LEU A 60 20.73 -46.43 -3.53
CA LEU A 60 19.56 -46.41 -4.43
C LEU A 60 19.76 -47.36 -5.62
N LEU A 61 20.92 -47.30 -6.29
CA LEU A 61 21.26 -48.20 -7.40
C LEU A 61 21.32 -49.67 -6.95
N ALA A 62 21.92 -49.95 -5.79
CA ALA A 62 21.94 -51.29 -5.20
C ALA A 62 20.52 -51.80 -4.88
N ARG A 63 19.62 -50.94 -4.38
CA ARG A 63 18.21 -51.30 -4.13
C ARG A 63 17.44 -51.60 -5.42
N ILE A 64 17.66 -50.81 -6.48
CA ILE A 64 17.06 -51.05 -7.80
C ILE A 64 17.58 -52.37 -8.39
N TRP A 65 18.88 -52.66 -8.24
CA TRP A 65 19.49 -53.91 -8.69
C TRP A 65 19.00 -55.15 -7.92
N LEU A 66 18.68 -55.00 -6.62
CA LEU A 66 18.00 -56.04 -5.84
C LEU A 66 16.53 -56.22 -6.25
N ALA A 67 15.80 -55.13 -6.51
CA ALA A 67 14.40 -55.19 -6.94
C ALA A 67 14.23 -55.93 -8.28
N ASN A 68 15.17 -55.73 -9.21
CA ASN A 68 15.21 -56.43 -10.50
C ASN A 68 15.65 -57.91 -10.43
N GLN A 69 15.93 -58.46 -9.24
CA GLN A 69 16.24 -59.88 -9.03
C GLN A 69 15.08 -60.71 -8.46
N ALA A 70 13.90 -60.11 -8.26
CA ALA A 70 12.71 -60.85 -7.90
C ALA A 70 12.21 -61.71 -9.08
N PRO A 71 12.02 -63.03 -8.93
CA PRO A 71 11.48 -63.88 -10.00
C PRO A 71 9.99 -63.57 -10.24
N PRO A 72 9.50 -63.69 -11.49
CA PRO A 72 8.10 -63.42 -11.80
C PRO A 72 7.18 -64.50 -11.21
N LEU A 73 6.30 -64.11 -10.29
CA LEU A 73 5.22 -64.96 -9.80
C LEU A 73 4.08 -65.03 -10.84
N ALA A 74 3.38 -66.18 -10.83
CA ALA A 74 2.55 -66.60 -11.96
C ALA A 74 1.24 -65.81 -12.14
N VAL A 75 0.80 -65.73 -13.40
CA VAL A 75 -0.52 -65.22 -13.78
C VAL A 75 -1.61 -66.18 -13.32
N VAL A 76 -2.66 -65.65 -12.68
CA VAL A 76 -3.92 -66.37 -12.40
C VAL A 76 -5.07 -65.59 -13.04
N ALA A 77 -5.94 -66.32 -13.73
CA ALA A 77 -7.08 -65.79 -14.50
C ALA A 77 -8.31 -65.47 -13.59
N PRO A 78 -9.25 -64.62 -14.05
CA PRO A 78 -10.34 -64.12 -13.21
C PRO A 78 -11.50 -65.12 -13.01
N ALA A 79 -12.24 -64.97 -11.91
CA ALA A 79 -13.39 -65.79 -11.57
C ALA A 79 -14.66 -64.96 -11.23
N ALA A 80 -15.68 -65.14 -12.06
CA ALA A 80 -17.14 -65.13 -11.78
C ALA A 80 -17.80 -64.03 -10.90
N GLN A 81 -18.84 -63.42 -11.46
CA GLN A 81 -20.03 -62.90 -10.76
C GLN A 81 -20.87 -64.10 -10.24
N ALA A 82 -21.90 -64.04 -9.38
CA ALA A 82 -22.81 -63.01 -8.88
C ALA A 82 -23.39 -63.52 -7.51
N PRO A 83 -24.54 -63.07 -6.94
CA PRO A 83 -25.44 -61.95 -7.25
C PRO A 83 -25.74 -61.04 -6.04
N ALA A 84 -26.63 -60.07 -6.21
CA ALA A 84 -27.11 -59.17 -5.15
C ALA A 84 -28.38 -59.68 -4.44
N PRO A 85 -28.69 -59.16 -3.24
CA PRO A 85 -30.07 -59.03 -2.78
C PRO A 85 -30.45 -57.61 -2.30
N ALA A 86 -31.74 -57.30 -2.48
CA ALA A 86 -32.58 -56.37 -1.72
C ALA A 86 -32.09 -54.92 -1.42
N ALA A 87 -32.88 -53.96 -1.92
CA ALA A 87 -32.79 -52.55 -1.56
C ALA A 87 -32.93 -52.29 -0.06
N SER A 88 -32.22 -51.28 0.43
CA SER A 88 -32.45 -50.64 1.74
C SER A 88 -32.60 -49.12 1.54
N THR A 89 -33.55 -48.52 2.25
CA THR A 89 -33.99 -47.13 2.09
C THR A 89 -32.86 -46.13 2.37
N PRO A 90 -32.72 -45.02 1.62
CA PRO A 90 -31.87 -43.92 2.05
C PRO A 90 -32.38 -43.33 3.37
N PRO A 91 -31.50 -42.89 4.30
CA PRO A 91 -31.93 -42.19 5.50
C PRO A 91 -32.61 -40.86 5.14
N ALA A 92 -33.63 -40.49 5.90
CA ALA A 92 -34.42 -39.30 5.61
C ALA A 92 -33.59 -38.02 5.75
N VAL A 93 -33.77 -37.11 4.79
CA VAL A 93 -33.36 -35.71 4.94
C VAL A 93 -34.14 -35.12 6.13
N PRO A 94 -33.48 -34.59 7.18
CA PRO A 94 -34.19 -33.85 8.20
C PRO A 94 -34.85 -32.62 7.56
N ALA A 95 -36.14 -32.43 7.80
CA ALA A 95 -36.84 -31.22 7.37
C ALA A 95 -36.10 -29.98 7.90
N PRO A 96 -36.12 -28.84 7.18
CA PRO A 96 -35.49 -27.62 7.67
C PRO A 96 -36.08 -27.28 9.03
N ALA A 97 -35.21 -27.14 10.04
CA ALA A 97 -35.60 -26.56 11.31
C ALA A 97 -36.23 -25.18 11.03
N GLU A 98 -37.30 -24.84 11.74
CA GLU A 98 -37.94 -23.54 11.59
C GLU A 98 -36.88 -22.46 11.80
N ALA A 99 -36.59 -21.71 10.74
CA ALA A 99 -35.74 -20.55 10.83
C ALA A 99 -36.47 -19.53 11.70
N ALA A 100 -36.09 -19.50 12.99
CA ALA A 100 -36.44 -18.40 13.87
C ALA A 100 -36.14 -17.11 13.11
N LEU A 101 -37.18 -16.28 12.94
CA LEU A 101 -37.09 -15.03 12.19
C LEU A 101 -35.84 -14.27 12.68
N PRO A 102 -34.93 -13.83 11.81
CA PRO A 102 -33.89 -12.90 12.24
C PRO A 102 -34.63 -11.70 12.82
N ALA A 103 -34.49 -11.50 14.13
CA ALA A 103 -35.15 -10.41 14.83
C ALA A 103 -34.70 -9.12 14.14
N GLY A 104 -35.66 -8.42 13.51
CA GLY A 104 -35.34 -7.35 12.55
C GLY A 104 -34.35 -6.38 13.16
N GLU A 105 -33.20 -6.22 12.51
CA GLU A 105 -32.11 -5.39 13.01
C GLU A 105 -32.67 -3.99 13.28
N LEU A 106 -32.66 -3.60 14.56
CA LEU A 106 -33.24 -2.35 15.00
C LEU A 106 -32.38 -1.21 14.44
N PRO A 107 -32.99 -0.26 13.69
CA PRO A 107 -32.25 0.70 12.89
C PRO A 107 -31.30 1.55 13.75
N VAL A 108 -30.09 1.73 13.25
CA VAL A 108 -29.06 2.57 13.89
C VAL A 108 -29.57 4.01 13.92
N GLN A 109 -29.51 4.68 15.07
CA GLN A 109 -29.89 6.08 15.20
C GLN A 109 -28.66 6.98 15.29
N LEU A 110 -28.64 8.02 14.44
CA LEU A 110 -27.60 9.04 14.43
C LEU A 110 -27.85 10.08 15.53
N LEU A 111 -27.18 9.91 16.67
CA LEU A 111 -27.33 10.75 17.85
C LEU A 111 -26.67 12.13 17.69
N ALA A 112 -25.53 12.20 16.99
CA ALA A 112 -24.83 13.47 16.71
C ALA A 112 -23.91 13.37 15.49
N THR A 113 -23.62 14.54 14.89
CA THR A 113 -22.57 14.72 13.89
C THR A 113 -21.65 15.84 14.37
N LEU A 114 -20.39 15.52 14.67
CA LEU A 114 -19.42 16.44 15.24
C LEU A 114 -18.25 16.62 14.26
N PRO A 115 -18.31 17.62 13.35
CA PRO A 115 -17.15 18.04 12.58
C PRO A 115 -16.17 18.79 13.48
N GLN A 116 -14.89 18.45 13.38
CA GLN A 116 -13.77 19.04 14.13
C GLN A 116 -12.61 19.30 13.18
N HIS A 117 -11.79 20.30 13.50
CA HIS A 117 -10.64 20.71 12.71
C HIS A 117 -9.47 21.13 13.62
N GLY A 118 -8.25 20.70 13.27
CA GLY A 118 -7.02 21.06 13.97
C GLY A 118 -5.81 20.57 13.18
N ASP A 119 -4.63 21.17 13.38
CA ASP A 119 -3.32 20.65 12.96
C ASP A 119 -3.22 20.03 11.55
N GLY A 120 -3.90 20.63 10.56
CA GLY A 120 -3.88 20.16 9.18
C GLY A 120 -4.65 18.85 8.94
N ARG A 121 -5.65 18.51 9.76
CA ARG A 121 -6.56 17.37 9.62
C ARG A 121 -8.00 17.79 9.92
N PHE A 122 -8.92 17.32 9.09
CA PHE A 122 -10.36 17.43 9.30
C PHE A 122 -10.88 16.10 9.84
N ILE A 123 -11.78 16.13 10.82
CA ILE A 123 -12.33 14.95 11.47
C ILE A 123 -13.85 15.10 11.55
N LEU A 124 -14.60 14.19 10.93
CA LEU A 124 -16.05 14.08 11.09
C LEU A 124 -16.36 12.87 11.98
N GLN A 125 -16.96 13.11 13.14
CA GLN A 125 -17.42 12.06 14.04
C GLN A 125 -18.94 11.88 13.92
N LEU A 126 -19.39 10.64 13.74
CA LEU A 126 -20.80 10.25 13.78
C LEU A 126 -21.03 9.44 15.06
N LEU A 127 -21.85 9.96 15.98
CA LEU A 127 -22.22 9.27 17.22
C LEU A 127 -23.53 8.50 17.02
N LEU A 128 -23.54 7.23 17.42
CA LEU A 128 -24.54 6.23 17.05
C LEU A 128 -25.02 5.47 18.29
N ASP A 129 -26.28 5.01 18.26
CA ASP A 129 -26.87 4.22 19.36
C ASP A 129 -26.40 2.75 19.41
N ARG A 130 -25.80 2.25 18.32
CA ARG A 130 -25.27 0.88 18.16
C ARG A 130 -24.21 0.84 17.05
N ALA A 131 -23.50 -0.27 16.93
CA ALA A 131 -22.53 -0.48 15.87
C ALA A 131 -23.22 -0.42 14.48
N PRO A 132 -22.75 0.44 13.54
CA PRO A 132 -23.21 0.41 12.16
C PRO A 132 -22.52 -0.72 11.39
N SER A 133 -23.18 -1.20 10.34
CA SER A 133 -22.47 -1.69 9.16
C SER A 133 -22.35 -0.56 8.14
N TYR A 134 -21.30 -0.57 7.32
CA TYR A 134 -21.16 0.38 6.22
C TYR A 134 -20.36 -0.20 5.05
N GLN A 135 -20.48 0.41 3.88
CA GLN A 135 -19.73 0.08 2.67
C GLN A 135 -18.96 1.31 2.20
N ARG A 136 -17.64 1.20 2.05
CA ARG A 136 -16.76 2.25 1.52
C ARG A 136 -16.57 2.09 0.00
N SER A 137 -16.66 3.19 -0.73
CA SER A 137 -16.36 3.28 -2.16
C SER A 137 -15.46 4.48 -2.45
N GLU A 138 -14.49 4.32 -3.35
CA GLU A 138 -13.51 5.37 -3.67
C GLU A 138 -13.38 5.52 -5.18
N GLN A 139 -13.53 6.76 -5.67
CA GLN A 139 -13.39 7.12 -7.08
C GLN A 139 -12.76 8.51 -7.19
N SER A 140 -11.46 8.57 -7.48
CA SER A 140 -10.72 9.76 -7.96
C SER A 140 -11.15 11.11 -7.35
N GLY A 141 -10.96 11.28 -6.03
CA GLY A 141 -11.29 12.52 -5.30
C GLY A 141 -12.66 12.49 -4.59
N VAL A 142 -13.47 11.45 -4.84
CA VAL A 142 -14.72 11.17 -4.13
C VAL A 142 -14.58 9.90 -3.29
N VAL A 143 -15.02 9.97 -2.04
CA VAL A 143 -15.16 8.81 -1.13
C VAL A 143 -16.60 8.76 -0.62
N GLY A 144 -17.27 7.62 -0.84
CA GLY A 144 -18.62 7.35 -0.35
C GLY A 144 -18.58 6.33 0.78
N LEU A 145 -19.37 6.57 1.83
CA LEU A 145 -19.62 5.66 2.94
C LEU A 145 -21.13 5.45 3.05
N ARG A 146 -21.63 4.31 2.56
CA ARG A 146 -23.05 3.93 2.65
C ARG A 146 -23.30 3.20 3.95
N LEU A 147 -24.17 3.74 4.80
CA LEU A 147 -24.59 3.18 6.08
C LEU A 147 -26.05 2.68 5.97
N PRO A 148 -26.28 1.40 5.59
CA PRO A 148 -27.64 0.83 5.56
C PRO A 148 -28.28 0.89 6.97
N GLN A 149 -29.61 0.95 7.01
CA GLN A 149 -30.41 1.06 8.24
C GLN A 149 -30.15 2.31 9.12
N LEU A 150 -29.24 3.22 8.76
CA LEU A 150 -28.99 4.45 9.53
C LEU A 150 -30.13 5.45 9.39
N ARG A 151 -30.85 5.68 10.50
CA ARG A 151 -31.82 6.77 10.62
C ARG A 151 -31.15 8.04 11.13
N LEU A 152 -31.25 9.09 10.34
CA LEU A 152 -31.06 10.46 10.82
C LEU A 152 -32.20 10.81 11.79
N SER A 153 -31.89 11.43 12.92
CA SER A 153 -32.91 11.87 13.89
C SER A 153 -33.66 13.14 13.48
N ASP A 154 -33.18 13.85 12.44
CA ASP A 154 -33.84 15.00 11.83
C ASP A 154 -34.02 14.76 10.31
N ASP A 155 -35.11 15.26 9.73
CA ASP A 155 -35.51 15.07 8.32
C ASP A 155 -34.63 15.80 7.27
N GLY A 156 -33.42 16.24 7.64
CA GLY A 156 -32.56 17.10 6.81
C GLY A 156 -31.21 16.46 6.44
N PRO A 157 -30.73 16.59 5.19
CA PRO A 157 -29.36 16.22 4.85
C PRO A 157 -28.37 17.15 5.58
N ARG A 158 -27.35 16.57 6.21
CA ARG A 158 -26.32 17.32 6.96
C ARG A 158 -25.09 17.47 6.09
N SER A 159 -24.62 18.68 5.85
CA SER A 159 -23.44 18.93 5.00
C SER A 159 -22.57 20.06 5.52
N GLY A 160 -21.34 20.12 5.02
CA GLY A 160 -20.39 21.18 5.33
C GLY A 160 -19.26 21.26 4.32
N ARG A 161 -18.52 22.37 4.35
CA ARG A 161 -17.30 22.55 3.57
C ARG A 161 -16.14 22.98 4.47
N PHE A 162 -14.95 22.50 4.16
CA PHE A 162 -13.69 22.88 4.76
C PHE A 162 -12.70 23.25 3.65
N GLU A 163 -11.97 24.36 3.81
CA GLU A 163 -10.97 24.83 2.84
C GLU A 163 -9.69 25.24 3.58
N GLN A 164 -8.55 24.66 3.22
CA GLN A 164 -7.25 24.92 3.86
C GLN A 164 -6.11 24.75 2.86
N GLY A 165 -5.17 25.72 2.82
CA GLY A 165 -3.96 25.62 1.98
C GLY A 165 -4.21 25.51 0.47
N GLY A 166 -5.35 26.01 -0.02
CA GLY A 166 -5.76 25.89 -1.43
C GLY A 166 -6.44 24.55 -1.79
N ARG A 167 -6.57 23.62 -0.84
CA ARG A 167 -7.36 22.39 -0.99
C ARG A 167 -8.75 22.60 -0.37
N SER A 168 -9.79 22.08 -1.00
CA SER A 168 -11.17 22.14 -0.50
C SER A 168 -11.80 20.75 -0.43
N LEU A 169 -12.64 20.56 0.59
CA LEU A 169 -13.45 19.36 0.84
C LEU A 169 -14.88 19.80 1.15
N SER A 170 -15.84 19.19 0.47
CA SER A 170 -17.25 19.18 0.89
C SER A 170 -17.64 17.79 1.36
N TRP A 171 -18.34 17.71 2.48
CA TRP A 171 -18.96 16.48 2.96
C TRP A 171 -20.48 16.63 3.05
N SER A 172 -21.22 15.54 2.82
CA SER A 172 -22.67 15.51 2.93
C SER A 172 -23.18 14.12 3.33
N LEU A 173 -23.89 14.05 4.44
CA LEU A 173 -24.65 12.90 4.90
C LEU A 173 -26.12 13.07 4.49
N GLN A 174 -26.57 12.23 3.55
CA GLN A 174 -27.91 12.26 2.97
C GLN A 174 -28.67 10.94 3.23
N PRO A 175 -30.00 10.95 3.42
CA PRO A 175 -30.79 9.72 3.45
C PRO A 175 -30.78 9.05 2.08
N LEU A 176 -30.59 7.73 2.04
CA LEU A 176 -30.55 6.94 0.81
C LEU A 176 -31.17 5.55 1.03
N GLY A 177 -32.38 5.35 0.52
CA GLY A 177 -33.09 4.08 0.65
C GLY A 177 -33.60 3.86 2.08
N ASP A 178 -33.11 2.81 2.74
CA ASP A 178 -33.43 2.46 4.14
C ASP A 178 -32.38 2.94 5.15
N GLY A 179 -31.32 3.60 4.69
CA GLY A 179 -30.24 4.15 5.51
C GLY A 179 -29.76 5.51 5.01
N ALA A 180 -28.46 5.76 5.11
CA ALA A 180 -27.83 7.02 4.71
C ALA A 180 -26.53 6.81 3.92
N GLU A 181 -26.09 7.85 3.24
CA GLU A 181 -24.83 7.90 2.50
C GLU A 181 -24.06 9.16 2.91
N LEU A 182 -22.86 8.97 3.45
CA LEU A 182 -21.89 10.03 3.69
C LEU A 182 -20.95 10.12 2.49
N LEU A 183 -21.10 11.19 1.71
CA LEU A 183 -20.22 11.52 0.60
C LEU A 183 -19.17 12.54 1.05
N LEU A 184 -17.91 12.32 0.68
CA LEU A 184 -16.80 13.26 0.81
C LEU A 184 -16.22 13.54 -0.58
N VAL A 185 -16.09 14.80 -0.95
CA VAL A 185 -15.61 15.25 -2.27
C VAL A 185 -14.50 16.28 -2.07
N GLY A 186 -13.31 15.99 -2.59
CA GLY A 186 -12.13 16.85 -2.47
C GLY A 186 -11.53 17.25 -3.82
N LEU A 187 -11.02 18.48 -3.90
CA LEU A 187 -10.31 19.01 -5.06
C LEU A 187 -8.79 18.88 -4.86
N GLY A 188 -8.14 17.99 -5.63
CA GLY A 188 -6.69 17.76 -5.64
C GLY A 188 -6.30 16.30 -5.93
N ASP A 189 -5.01 16.00 -5.84
CA ASP A 189 -4.42 14.66 -6.09
C ASP A 189 -4.82 13.63 -5.02
N GLY A 190 -6.02 13.08 -5.16
CA GLY A 190 -6.55 12.01 -4.31
C GLY A 190 -7.05 12.50 -2.94
N LEU A 191 -8.30 12.16 -2.63
CA LEU A 191 -8.86 12.39 -1.30
C LEU A 191 -8.50 11.18 -0.41
N GLN A 192 -7.41 11.29 0.35
CA GLN A 192 -7.11 10.30 1.40
C GLN A 192 -8.12 10.44 2.53
N VAL A 193 -8.81 9.34 2.85
CA VAL A 193 -9.77 9.27 3.96
C VAL A 193 -9.41 8.08 4.84
N LEU A 194 -9.47 8.28 6.16
CA LEU A 194 -9.21 7.27 7.19
C LEU A 194 -10.47 7.12 8.04
N ASP A 195 -11.17 5.98 7.92
CA ASP A 195 -12.31 5.65 8.77
C ASP A 195 -11.92 4.74 9.94
N ARG A 196 -12.57 4.94 11.09
CA ARG A 196 -12.37 4.13 12.30
C ARG A 196 -13.66 4.06 13.11
N LEU A 197 -14.12 2.86 13.44
CA LEU A 197 -15.25 2.62 14.31
C LEU A 197 -14.77 2.27 15.73
N GLU A 198 -15.21 3.02 16.73
CA GLU A 198 -14.84 2.83 18.14
C GLU A 198 -16.09 2.70 19.06
N PRO A 199 -16.03 1.90 20.14
CA PRO A 199 -17.06 1.87 21.17
C PRO A 199 -16.92 3.05 22.15
N ALA A 200 -18.01 3.73 22.43
CA ALA A 200 -18.12 4.90 23.29
C ALA A 200 -19.06 4.62 24.48
N GLY A 201 -18.68 3.64 25.31
CA GLY A 201 -19.55 3.06 26.34
C GLY A 201 -20.68 2.24 25.70
N GLU A 202 -21.93 2.52 26.08
CA GLU A 202 -23.14 1.92 25.48
C GLU A 202 -23.44 2.41 24.05
N ARG A 203 -22.56 3.25 23.47
CA ARG A 203 -22.73 3.89 22.15
C ARG A 203 -21.56 3.55 21.23
N TRP A 204 -21.68 3.94 19.98
CA TRP A 204 -20.65 3.73 18.96
C TRP A 204 -20.31 5.03 18.22
N GLN A 205 -19.06 5.15 17.79
CA GLN A 205 -18.55 6.37 17.17
C GLN A 205 -17.76 6.02 15.91
N LEU A 206 -18.27 6.43 14.75
CA LEU A 206 -17.56 6.35 13.48
C LEU A 206 -16.81 7.66 13.25
N TRP A 207 -15.49 7.59 13.33
CA TRP A 207 -14.57 8.67 12.96
C TRP A 207 -14.26 8.58 11.46
N VAL A 208 -14.28 9.72 10.78
CA VAL A 208 -13.87 9.86 9.37
C VAL A 208 -12.90 11.03 9.29
N GLU A 209 -11.61 10.72 9.15
CA GLU A 209 -10.51 11.68 9.12
C GLU A 209 -9.98 11.91 7.71
N VAL A 210 -9.64 13.16 7.41
CA VAL A 210 -9.08 13.60 6.13
C VAL A 210 -7.85 14.49 6.40
N PRO A 211 -6.61 14.05 6.08
CA PRO A 211 -5.41 14.87 6.22
C PRO A 211 -5.32 15.94 5.12
N PHE A 212 -5.25 17.21 5.56
CA PHE A 212 -5.05 18.38 4.71
C PHE A 212 -3.59 18.76 4.54
N SER A 213 -2.74 18.40 5.51
CA SER A 213 -1.30 18.59 5.45
C SER A 213 -0.72 18.15 4.10
N ALA A 214 0.21 18.94 3.57
CA ALA A 214 0.98 18.54 2.40
C ALA A 214 1.86 17.35 2.80
N ALA A 215 1.67 16.21 2.15
CA ALA A 215 2.40 14.98 2.46
C ALA A 215 3.88 15.06 2.01
N SER A 216 4.69 15.84 2.73
CA SER A 216 6.08 15.46 2.97
C SER A 216 6.06 14.07 3.62
N SER A 217 6.46 13.06 2.87
CA SER A 217 6.42 11.66 3.28
C SER A 217 7.56 11.33 4.24
N ASP A 218 7.52 11.92 5.44
CA ASP A 218 8.45 11.72 6.54
C ASP A 218 7.70 11.49 7.85
N ALA A 219 8.24 10.58 8.66
CA ALA A 219 7.93 10.30 10.07
C ALA A 219 6.44 10.22 10.51
N LEU A 220 5.96 8.99 10.66
CA LEU A 220 5.59 8.54 12.01
C LEU A 220 6.68 7.58 12.48
N ASP A 221 7.71 8.13 13.13
CA ASP A 221 8.76 7.34 13.80
C ASP A 221 8.45 7.34 15.31
N PRO A 222 8.10 6.19 15.90
CA PRO A 222 7.61 6.13 17.29
C PRO A 222 8.68 6.47 18.35
N ALA A 223 9.92 6.76 17.95
CA ALA A 223 10.98 7.25 18.83
C ALA A 223 10.82 8.72 19.25
N GLN A 224 9.90 9.49 18.67
CA GLN A 224 9.70 10.92 18.99
C GLN A 224 8.47 11.18 19.88
N LEU A 225 8.49 10.64 21.09
CA LEU A 225 7.64 11.12 22.19
C LEU A 225 8.48 12.01 23.13
N PRO A 226 8.00 13.20 23.54
CA PRO A 226 8.68 14.00 24.53
C PRO A 226 8.65 13.28 25.88
N VAL A 227 9.83 12.95 26.41
CA VAL A 227 9.98 12.47 27.79
C VAL A 227 9.64 13.62 28.73
N ALA A 228 8.77 13.38 29.70
CA ALA A 228 8.47 14.37 30.73
C ALA A 228 9.74 14.65 31.57
N GLY A 229 10.13 15.92 31.62
CA GLY A 229 11.10 16.49 32.55
C GLY A 229 10.49 17.72 33.19
N ASP A 230 10.77 17.92 34.47
CA ASP A 230 10.01 18.84 35.33
C ASP A 230 10.30 20.34 35.10
N ASP A 231 9.52 21.18 35.80
CA ASP A 231 9.42 22.64 35.66
C ASP A 231 10.74 23.42 35.58
N GLU A 232 10.77 24.44 34.71
CA GLU A 232 10.96 25.82 35.18
C GLU A 232 10.36 26.86 34.19
N ALA A 233 10.02 28.06 34.68
CA ALA A 233 9.16 29.01 33.99
C ALA A 233 9.88 30.28 33.51
N VAL A 234 9.52 30.77 32.30
CA VAL A 234 9.76 32.14 31.83
C VAL A 234 8.49 32.63 31.11
N ALA A 235 8.14 33.91 31.28
CA ALA A 235 6.90 34.52 30.80
C ALA A 235 7.11 35.52 29.64
N ASP A 236 5.98 35.99 29.08
CA ASP A 236 5.76 37.22 28.31
C ASP A 236 6.73 37.60 27.15
N ASP A 237 6.21 37.60 25.91
CA ASP A 237 5.79 38.85 25.23
C ASP A 237 4.90 38.53 24.01
N TYR A 238 3.90 39.39 23.72
CA TYR A 238 2.99 39.26 22.58
C TYR A 238 2.54 40.65 22.07
N PRO A 239 3.07 41.14 20.94
CA PRO A 239 2.63 42.41 20.35
C PRO A 239 1.27 42.29 19.61
N PRO A 240 0.41 43.34 19.60
CA PRO A 240 -1.01 43.20 19.24
C PRO A 240 -1.39 43.58 17.79
N GLU A 241 -2.66 43.37 17.49
CA GLU A 241 -3.32 43.52 16.17
C GLU A 241 -3.34 44.95 15.57
N ARG A 242 -3.38 45.00 14.23
CA ARG A 242 -4.07 46.01 13.39
C ARG A 242 -4.51 45.31 12.09
N GLY A 243 -5.62 45.64 11.44
CA GLY A 243 -6.69 46.60 11.73
C GLY A 243 -7.71 46.57 10.57
N ALA A 244 -8.99 46.81 10.82
CA ALA A 244 -10.07 46.44 9.89
C ALA A 244 -10.35 47.43 8.74
N ALA A 245 -10.68 46.88 7.56
CA ALA A 245 -11.46 47.52 6.48
C ALA A 245 -12.17 46.39 5.69
N ALA A 246 -13.49 46.21 5.82
CA ALA A 246 -14.57 46.97 5.17
C ALA A 246 -14.92 46.45 3.76
N VAL A 247 -15.96 45.61 3.69
CA VAL A 247 -16.55 45.05 2.47
C VAL A 247 -17.63 46.00 1.92
N PRO A 248 -17.73 46.19 0.59
CA PRO A 248 -18.97 46.60 -0.06
C PRO A 248 -19.55 45.47 -0.93
N GLU A 249 -20.88 45.45 -1.06
CA GLU A 249 -21.67 44.35 -1.63
C GLU A 249 -22.48 44.82 -2.87
N VAL A 250 -22.97 43.87 -3.67
CA VAL A 250 -24.01 43.98 -4.71
C VAL A 250 -23.72 44.93 -5.90
N ARG A 251 -23.64 44.36 -7.12
CA ARG A 251 -24.76 44.42 -8.10
C ARG A 251 -24.51 43.62 -9.37
N VAL A 252 -25.53 42.86 -9.77
CA VAL A 252 -25.68 42.26 -11.10
C VAL A 252 -26.25 43.31 -12.05
N ALA A 253 -25.76 43.34 -13.29
CA ALA A 253 -26.40 43.98 -14.42
C ALA A 253 -26.30 43.06 -15.65
N THR A 254 -27.34 43.05 -16.47
CA THR A 254 -27.48 42.22 -17.69
C THR A 254 -27.06 43.00 -18.95
N GLU A 255 -27.33 42.41 -20.13
CA GLU A 255 -27.26 43.00 -21.49
C GLU A 255 -25.88 43.00 -22.18
N ASP A 256 -25.75 42.81 -23.50
CA ASP A 256 -26.62 42.24 -24.56
C ASP A 256 -25.77 42.04 -25.85
N ARG A 257 -26.29 41.32 -26.87
CA ARG A 257 -25.86 41.30 -28.31
C ARG A 257 -24.52 40.65 -28.70
N GLN A 258 -24.33 40.11 -29.92
CA GLN A 258 -25.23 39.49 -30.95
C GLN A 258 -24.40 38.95 -32.14
N HIS A 259 -24.94 37.97 -32.89
CA HIS A 259 -24.59 37.61 -34.30
C HIS A 259 -23.15 37.15 -34.63
N ALA A 260 -22.84 36.20 -35.52
CA ALA A 260 -23.59 35.24 -36.38
C ALA A 260 -22.67 33.99 -36.61
N ALA A 261 -22.81 33.02 -37.54
CA ALA A 261 -23.64 32.82 -38.75
C ALA A 261 -23.82 31.30 -39.07
N ALA A 262 -24.02 30.94 -40.35
CA ALA A 262 -24.17 29.57 -40.89
C ALA A 262 -23.52 29.49 -42.33
N PRO A 263 -23.65 28.46 -43.20
CA PRO A 263 -24.49 27.23 -43.25
C PRO A 263 -23.61 25.93 -43.13
N ALA A 264 -23.82 24.70 -43.66
CA ALA A 264 -24.71 24.05 -44.64
C ALA A 264 -24.60 22.49 -44.49
N SER A 265 -25.30 21.55 -45.17
CA SER A 265 -26.69 21.39 -45.70
C SER A 265 -26.86 19.97 -46.32
N ARG A 266 -28.11 19.48 -46.51
CA ARG A 266 -28.54 18.15 -47.06
C ARG A 266 -28.49 16.97 -46.05
N GLY A 267 -29.36 15.94 -46.12
CA GLY A 267 -30.48 15.67 -47.04
C GLY A 267 -31.44 14.56 -46.55
N GLN A 268 -32.62 14.48 -47.17
CA GLN A 268 -33.79 13.60 -46.89
C GLN A 268 -33.69 12.20 -47.58
N PRO A 269 -34.63 11.22 -47.44
CA PRO A 269 -36.02 11.31 -46.95
C PRO A 269 -36.55 10.20 -46.01
N THR A 270 -37.78 10.42 -45.55
CA THR A 270 -38.69 9.45 -44.90
C THR A 270 -39.54 8.71 -45.94
N GLU A 271 -40.01 7.49 -45.65
CA GLU A 271 -41.08 6.84 -46.42
C GLU A 271 -42.22 6.36 -45.50
N GLN A 272 -43.43 6.24 -46.05
CA GLN A 272 -44.69 6.27 -45.30
C GLN A 272 -45.70 5.31 -45.94
N LEU A 273 -46.29 4.39 -45.16
CA LEU A 273 -47.28 3.42 -45.65
C LEU A 273 -48.60 3.46 -44.86
N ALA A 274 -49.69 3.10 -45.53
CA ALA A 274 -51.07 3.43 -45.14
C ALA A 274 -51.82 2.30 -44.38
N ALA A 275 -53.02 2.62 -43.89
CA ALA A 275 -53.84 1.78 -43.04
C ALA A 275 -55.07 1.15 -43.73
N ALA A 276 -55.49 -0.02 -43.24
CA ALA A 276 -56.76 -0.72 -43.52
C ALA A 276 -57.07 -1.66 -42.31
N PRO A 277 -58.27 -2.27 -42.15
CA PRO A 277 -59.16 -1.83 -41.07
C PRO A 277 -59.50 -2.88 -39.98
N LEU A 278 -60.46 -2.51 -39.12
CA LEU A 278 -60.82 -3.10 -37.82
C LEU A 278 -61.34 -4.55 -37.83
N MET A 279 -61.04 -5.29 -36.75
CA MET A 279 -61.98 -6.23 -36.09
C MET A 279 -61.84 -6.12 -34.55
N PRO A 280 -62.95 -6.18 -33.78
CA PRO A 280 -62.89 -6.11 -32.32
C PRO A 280 -62.72 -7.50 -31.67
N VAL A 281 -61.61 -7.72 -30.96
CA VAL A 281 -61.41 -8.91 -30.13
C VAL A 281 -61.58 -8.54 -28.66
N GLN A 282 -62.65 -9.03 -28.04
CA GLN A 282 -62.79 -8.97 -26.58
C GLN A 282 -61.74 -9.88 -25.94
N ARG A 283 -60.90 -9.34 -25.03
CA ARG A 283 -60.13 -10.14 -24.08
C ARG A 283 -60.79 -10.05 -22.71
N ALA A 284 -61.23 -11.21 -22.20
CA ALA A 284 -61.64 -11.37 -20.82
C ALA A 284 -60.47 -11.06 -19.86
N PRO A 285 -60.73 -10.67 -18.60
CA PRO A 285 -59.67 -10.39 -17.64
C PRO A 285 -58.84 -11.66 -17.39
N ALA A 286 -57.53 -11.56 -17.62
CA ALA A 286 -56.59 -12.59 -17.21
C ALA A 286 -56.46 -12.59 -15.66
N PRO A 287 -56.30 -13.75 -15.01
CA PRO A 287 -56.08 -13.80 -13.56
C PRO A 287 -54.78 -13.09 -13.19
N ALA A 288 -54.76 -12.48 -12.00
CA ALA A 288 -53.60 -11.75 -11.51
C ALA A 288 -52.35 -12.65 -11.48
N ALA A 289 -51.28 -12.22 -12.14
CA ALA A 289 -49.99 -12.87 -12.03
C ALA A 289 -49.50 -12.82 -10.57
N PRO A 290 -48.84 -13.87 -10.05
CA PRO A 290 -48.30 -13.85 -8.70
C PRO A 290 -47.30 -12.71 -8.56
N VAL A 291 -47.47 -11.89 -7.53
CA VAL A 291 -46.58 -10.76 -7.26
C VAL A 291 -45.12 -11.22 -7.21
N SER A 292 -44.26 -10.51 -7.93
CA SER A 292 -42.82 -10.78 -7.96
C SER A 292 -42.29 -10.77 -6.53
N ARG A 293 -41.76 -11.92 -6.07
CA ARG A 293 -41.10 -12.01 -4.77
C ARG A 293 -39.92 -11.03 -4.79
N SER A 294 -39.95 -10.03 -3.90
CA SER A 294 -38.84 -9.10 -3.73
C SER A 294 -37.54 -9.88 -3.49
N PRO A 295 -36.41 -9.49 -4.11
CA PRO A 295 -35.15 -10.18 -3.89
C PRO A 295 -34.79 -10.07 -2.40
N GLN A 296 -34.72 -11.22 -1.72
CA GLN A 296 -34.31 -11.28 -0.32
C GLN A 296 -32.81 -11.01 -0.25
N VAL A 297 -32.45 -9.76 -0.03
CA VAL A 297 -31.07 -9.35 0.28
C VAL A 297 -30.75 -9.87 1.68
N SER A 298 -30.12 -11.04 1.73
CA SER A 298 -29.61 -11.61 2.98
C SER A 298 -28.38 -10.83 3.41
N VAL A 299 -28.53 -9.91 4.36
CA VAL A 299 -27.41 -9.17 4.95
C VAL A 299 -26.64 -10.14 5.84
N ALA A 300 -25.50 -10.61 5.35
CA ALA A 300 -24.53 -11.32 6.17
C ALA A 300 -23.84 -10.32 7.11
N SER A 301 -23.52 -10.75 8.33
CA SER A 301 -22.82 -9.92 9.31
C SER A 301 -21.47 -9.44 8.76
N HIS A 302 -21.26 -8.12 8.79
CA HIS A 302 -20.07 -7.48 8.23
C HIS A 302 -18.83 -7.83 9.08
N GLN A 303 -18.10 -8.87 8.69
CA GLN A 303 -16.72 -9.06 9.12
C GLN A 303 -15.88 -7.87 8.63
N PRO A 304 -14.99 -7.29 9.45
CA PRO A 304 -14.07 -6.26 8.99
C PRO A 304 -13.25 -6.76 7.80
N ASP A 305 -12.88 -5.86 6.89
CA ASP A 305 -11.96 -6.21 5.81
C ASP A 305 -10.62 -6.67 6.41
N PRO A 306 -10.15 -7.91 6.15
CA PRO A 306 -8.92 -8.44 6.74
C PRO A 306 -7.68 -7.65 6.32
N LEU A 307 -7.71 -6.94 5.19
CA LEU A 307 -6.63 -6.03 4.80
C LEU A 307 -6.61 -4.79 5.71
N SER A 308 -7.78 -4.26 6.07
CA SER A 308 -7.92 -3.16 7.02
C SER A 308 -7.54 -3.55 8.45
N GLU A 309 -7.91 -4.75 8.92
CA GLU A 309 -7.39 -5.28 10.20
C GLU A 309 -5.87 -5.40 10.19
N ALA A 310 -5.27 -5.93 9.11
CA ALA A 310 -3.82 -6.04 9.01
C ALA A 310 -3.12 -4.68 8.98
N ARG A 311 -3.68 -3.69 8.27
CA ARG A 311 -3.18 -2.31 8.27
C ARG A 311 -3.26 -1.66 9.66
N GLN A 312 -4.34 -1.91 10.41
CA GLN A 312 -4.45 -1.47 11.81
C GLN A 312 -3.42 -2.15 12.72
N ALA A 313 -3.18 -3.45 12.55
CA ALA A 313 -2.15 -4.18 13.30
C ALA A 313 -0.73 -3.63 13.02
N LEU A 314 -0.40 -3.30 11.77
CA LEU A 314 0.86 -2.60 11.44
C LEU A 314 0.98 -1.23 12.10
N LEU A 315 -0.09 -0.43 12.11
CA LEU A 315 -0.11 0.89 12.77
C LEU A 315 0.01 0.78 14.30
N ALA A 316 -0.45 -0.33 14.89
CA ALA A 316 -0.28 -0.64 16.31
C ALA A 316 1.11 -1.25 16.65
N GLY A 317 1.97 -1.48 15.65
CA GLY A 317 3.26 -2.16 15.82
C GLY A 317 3.18 -3.68 15.94
N ASP A 318 1.98 -4.27 15.95
CA ASP A 318 1.74 -5.72 15.99
C ASP A 318 1.97 -6.36 14.62
N THR A 319 3.23 -6.34 14.21
CA THR A 319 3.68 -6.80 12.89
C THR A 319 3.47 -8.30 12.72
N GLU A 320 3.52 -9.09 13.80
CA GLU A 320 3.27 -10.53 13.76
C GLU A 320 1.81 -10.86 13.48
N ARG A 321 0.84 -10.19 14.15
CA ARG A 321 -0.59 -10.32 13.81
C ARG A 321 -0.87 -9.84 12.40
N ALA A 322 -0.27 -8.72 11.98
CA ALA A 322 -0.42 -8.22 10.62
C ALA A 322 0.05 -9.26 9.58
N ILE A 323 1.23 -9.86 9.78
CA ILE A 323 1.74 -10.93 8.90
C ILE A 323 0.77 -12.11 8.88
N ALA A 324 0.26 -12.57 10.02
CA ALA A 324 -0.67 -13.70 10.05
C ALA A 324 -1.97 -13.43 9.26
N LEU A 325 -2.58 -12.24 9.44
CA LEU A 325 -3.76 -11.82 8.68
C LEU A 325 -3.49 -11.69 7.18
N LEU A 326 -2.30 -11.20 6.80
CA LEU A 326 -1.90 -11.03 5.40
C LEU A 326 -1.48 -12.35 4.73
N GLU A 327 -0.86 -13.28 5.45
CA GLU A 327 -0.59 -14.64 4.98
C GLU A 327 -1.93 -15.39 4.76
N GLU A 328 -2.91 -15.27 5.65
CA GLU A 328 -4.26 -15.84 5.48
C GLU A 328 -5.05 -15.17 4.32
N LEU A 329 -4.97 -13.84 4.19
CA LEU A 329 -5.60 -13.12 3.09
C LEU A 329 -4.99 -13.50 1.74
N ASN A 330 -3.66 -13.61 1.64
CA ASN A 330 -2.97 -14.03 0.42
C ASN A 330 -3.28 -15.50 0.06
N LEU A 331 -3.54 -16.38 1.03
CA LEU A 331 -4.02 -17.74 0.78
C LEU A 331 -5.46 -17.77 0.25
N ARG A 332 -6.35 -16.89 0.76
CA ARG A 332 -7.74 -16.77 0.28
C ARG A 332 -7.87 -16.01 -1.06
N GLN A 333 -6.96 -15.07 -1.32
CA GLN A 333 -6.96 -14.17 -2.47
C GLN A 333 -5.56 -14.04 -3.09
N PRO A 334 -5.01 -15.08 -3.73
CA PRO A 334 -3.66 -15.06 -4.33
C PRO A 334 -3.53 -14.09 -5.54
N ASP A 335 -4.62 -13.44 -5.92
CA ASP A 335 -4.71 -12.41 -6.97
C ASP A 335 -4.65 -10.98 -6.41
N ASN A 336 -4.79 -10.81 -5.10
CA ASN A 336 -4.85 -9.50 -4.44
C ASN A 336 -3.45 -8.91 -4.26
N ARG A 337 -3.02 -8.11 -5.25
CA ARG A 337 -1.72 -7.43 -5.25
C ARG A 337 -1.55 -6.45 -4.09
N GLU A 338 -2.62 -5.81 -3.61
CA GLU A 338 -2.50 -4.91 -2.46
C GLU A 338 -2.16 -5.70 -1.19
N ALA A 339 -2.89 -6.78 -0.91
CA ALA A 339 -2.58 -7.69 0.19
C ALA A 339 -1.14 -8.23 0.12
N LEU A 340 -0.68 -8.63 -1.06
CA LEU A 340 0.70 -9.10 -1.27
C LEU A 340 1.75 -8.00 -1.05
N ARG A 341 1.48 -6.75 -1.48
CA ARG A 341 2.36 -5.59 -1.21
C ARG A 341 2.43 -5.31 0.29
N TRP A 342 1.31 -5.32 1.00
CA TRP A 342 1.28 -5.17 2.46
C TRP A 342 1.98 -6.32 3.17
N LEU A 343 1.83 -7.56 2.70
CA LEU A 343 2.56 -8.73 3.23
C LEU A 343 4.08 -8.57 3.08
N ALA A 344 4.53 -8.14 1.90
CA ALA A 344 5.94 -7.86 1.64
C ALA A 344 6.47 -6.69 2.49
N ARG A 345 5.71 -5.60 2.65
CA ARG A 345 6.05 -4.49 3.56
C ARG A 345 6.18 -4.98 5.02
N ALA A 346 5.26 -5.83 5.48
CA ALA A 346 5.26 -6.39 6.83
C ALA A 346 6.44 -7.36 7.05
N TRP A 347 6.78 -8.20 6.06
CA TRP A 347 7.98 -9.03 6.11
C TRP A 347 9.28 -8.20 6.14
N LEU A 348 9.36 -7.07 5.41
CA LEU A 348 10.49 -6.14 5.52
C LEU A 348 10.60 -5.55 6.93
N SER A 349 9.50 -5.04 7.51
CA SER A 349 9.53 -4.44 8.85
C SER A 349 9.84 -5.46 9.96
N ALA A 350 9.54 -6.75 9.74
CA ALA A 350 9.92 -7.86 10.62
C ALA A 350 11.32 -8.46 10.32
N GLY A 351 12.10 -7.88 9.40
CA GLY A 351 13.43 -8.40 9.02
C GLY A 351 13.42 -9.76 8.31
N ARG A 352 12.26 -10.22 7.82
CA ARG A 352 12.03 -11.55 7.22
C ARG A 352 12.45 -11.62 5.74
N HIS A 353 13.62 -11.06 5.42
CA HIS A 353 14.10 -10.91 4.04
C HIS A 353 14.10 -12.25 3.28
N GLU A 354 14.58 -13.33 3.90
CA GLU A 354 14.62 -14.69 3.31
C GLU A 354 13.24 -15.20 2.83
N ARG A 355 12.16 -14.99 3.60
CA ARG A 355 10.80 -15.38 3.18
C ARG A 355 10.36 -14.59 1.95
N LEU A 356 10.61 -13.28 1.98
CA LEU A 356 10.22 -12.36 0.92
C LEU A 356 10.98 -12.67 -0.39
N ILE A 357 12.29 -12.87 -0.30
CA ILE A 357 13.17 -13.24 -1.41
C ILE A 357 12.77 -14.59 -2.01
N ALA A 358 12.37 -15.56 -1.20
CA ALA A 358 11.87 -16.85 -1.69
C ALA A 358 10.47 -16.76 -2.35
N ALA A 359 9.57 -15.90 -1.83
CA ALA A 359 8.17 -15.87 -2.25
C ALA A 359 7.87 -14.93 -3.43
N LEU A 360 8.44 -13.73 -3.47
CA LEU A 360 8.06 -12.70 -4.45
C LEU A 360 8.45 -12.99 -5.91
N PRO A 361 9.55 -13.70 -6.25
CA PRO A 361 9.90 -13.98 -7.64
C PRO A 361 8.80 -14.73 -8.41
N ALA A 362 8.12 -15.68 -7.77
CA ALA A 362 6.98 -16.39 -8.38
C ALA A 362 5.77 -15.47 -8.61
N GLN A 363 5.54 -14.52 -7.69
CA GLN A 363 4.45 -13.55 -7.83
C GLN A 363 4.76 -12.47 -8.87
N LEU A 364 6.02 -12.07 -9.04
CA LEU A 364 6.44 -11.14 -10.09
C LEU A 364 6.34 -11.76 -11.49
N GLN A 365 6.48 -13.09 -11.65
CA GLN A 365 6.13 -13.75 -12.91
C GLN A 365 4.63 -13.62 -13.25
N ARG A 366 3.76 -13.61 -12.22
CA ARG A 366 2.30 -13.40 -12.37
C ARG A 366 1.93 -11.93 -12.57
N PHE A 367 2.67 -11.01 -11.97
CA PHE A 367 2.43 -9.56 -11.99
C PHE A 367 3.65 -8.77 -12.49
N PRO A 368 4.15 -9.02 -13.73
CA PRO A 368 5.47 -8.53 -14.15
C PRO A 368 5.57 -7.01 -14.32
N THR A 369 4.44 -6.30 -14.39
CA THR A 369 4.33 -4.84 -14.43
C THR A 369 4.26 -4.18 -13.05
N ASP A 370 4.27 -4.94 -11.95
CA ASP A 370 4.16 -4.39 -10.60
C ASP A 370 5.50 -3.82 -10.12
N SER A 371 5.71 -2.50 -10.31
CA SER A 371 6.95 -1.83 -9.89
C SER A 371 7.13 -1.84 -8.36
N GLU A 372 6.05 -1.83 -7.59
CA GLU A 372 6.11 -1.80 -6.13
C GLU A 372 6.57 -3.13 -5.55
N LEU A 373 6.02 -4.27 -6.01
CA LEU A 373 6.51 -5.59 -5.62
C LEU A 373 7.98 -5.80 -5.99
N ARG A 374 8.41 -5.26 -7.14
CA ARG A 374 9.81 -5.30 -7.59
C ARG A 374 10.72 -4.44 -6.69
N VAL A 375 10.24 -3.26 -6.25
CA VAL A 375 10.90 -2.41 -5.25
C VAL A 375 11.01 -3.09 -3.88
N LEU A 376 9.96 -3.79 -3.43
CA LEU A 376 9.95 -4.48 -2.15
C LEU A 376 10.90 -5.69 -2.13
N LEU A 377 10.95 -6.46 -3.24
CA LEU A 377 11.96 -7.52 -3.42
C LEU A 377 13.38 -6.96 -3.45
N ALA A 378 13.62 -5.88 -4.20
CA ALA A 378 14.94 -5.26 -4.26
C ALA A 378 15.40 -4.71 -2.89
N ARG A 379 14.49 -4.13 -2.10
CA ARG A 379 14.78 -3.71 -0.71
C ARG A 379 15.20 -4.88 0.18
N ALA A 380 14.51 -6.02 0.10
CA ALA A 380 14.90 -7.21 0.86
C ALA A 380 16.30 -7.71 0.46
N LEU A 381 16.61 -7.71 -0.84
CA LEU A 381 17.92 -8.12 -1.37
C LEU A 381 19.05 -7.16 -0.92
N LEU A 382 18.81 -5.85 -0.89
CA LEU A 382 19.76 -4.88 -0.33
C LEU A 382 19.97 -5.13 1.17
N GLN A 383 18.90 -5.42 1.92
CA GLN A 383 18.93 -5.67 3.37
C GLN A 383 19.47 -7.05 3.76
N SER A 384 19.54 -8.02 2.83
CA SER A 384 20.31 -9.27 3.00
C SER A 384 21.75 -9.17 2.47
N GLY A 385 22.12 -8.05 1.82
CA GLY A 385 23.45 -7.77 1.30
C GLY A 385 23.68 -8.15 -0.18
N ASP A 386 22.69 -8.73 -0.86
CA ASP A 386 22.76 -9.03 -2.30
C ASP A 386 22.31 -7.83 -3.15
N GLY A 387 23.11 -6.76 -3.10
CA GLY A 387 22.92 -5.58 -3.95
C GLY A 387 23.00 -5.87 -5.45
N ALA A 388 23.68 -6.96 -5.86
CA ALA A 388 23.80 -7.36 -7.26
C ALA A 388 22.46 -7.93 -7.79
N ALA A 389 21.83 -8.83 -7.03
CA ALA A 389 20.48 -9.30 -7.34
C ALA A 389 19.44 -8.17 -7.24
N ALA A 390 19.60 -7.22 -6.30
CA ALA A 390 18.73 -6.05 -6.22
C ALA A 390 18.80 -5.16 -7.47
N VAL A 391 20.01 -4.89 -7.98
CA VAL A 391 20.21 -4.18 -9.27
C VAL A 391 19.59 -4.96 -10.42
N ALA A 392 19.86 -6.27 -10.54
CA ALA A 392 19.31 -7.09 -11.62
C ALA A 392 17.77 -7.11 -11.61
N THR A 393 17.18 -7.27 -10.42
CA THR A 393 15.73 -7.24 -10.18
C THR A 393 15.10 -5.92 -10.66
N LEU A 394 15.73 -4.78 -10.37
CA LEU A 394 15.23 -3.45 -10.74
C LEU A 394 15.53 -3.08 -12.21
N ALA A 395 16.63 -3.56 -12.78
CA ALA A 395 17.00 -3.28 -14.17
C ALA A 395 16.16 -4.08 -15.18
N GLU A 396 15.65 -5.27 -14.81
CA GLU A 396 14.85 -6.16 -15.67
C GLU A 396 13.70 -5.44 -16.40
N ARG A 397 12.91 -4.65 -15.66
CA ARG A 397 11.69 -4.02 -16.19
C ARG A 397 11.34 -2.73 -15.46
N MET A 398 12.09 -1.68 -15.80
CA MET A 398 11.93 -0.33 -15.26
C MET A 398 10.60 0.32 -15.72
N PRO A 399 9.83 0.96 -14.82
CA PRO A 399 8.70 1.81 -15.21
C PRO A 399 9.20 3.12 -15.86
N PRO A 400 8.35 3.89 -16.56
CA PRO A 400 8.70 5.24 -17.02
C PRO A 400 9.15 6.14 -15.86
N LEU A 401 10.24 6.89 -16.07
CA LEU A 401 10.85 7.76 -15.04
C LEU A 401 9.84 8.75 -14.43
N ALA A 402 8.96 9.32 -15.25
CA ALA A 402 7.97 10.29 -14.81
C ALA A 402 6.84 9.70 -13.96
N SER A 403 6.53 8.39 -14.11
CA SER A 403 5.47 7.73 -13.32
C SER A 403 5.97 7.19 -11.98
N ASP A 404 7.26 6.85 -11.86
CA ASP A 404 7.83 6.31 -10.62
C ASP A 404 9.30 6.77 -10.43
N PRO A 405 9.55 8.04 -10.05
CA PRO A 405 10.90 8.52 -9.79
C PRO A 405 11.57 7.83 -8.59
N ALA A 406 10.78 7.30 -7.65
CA ALA A 406 11.29 6.64 -6.45
C ALA A 406 11.95 5.30 -6.77
N TYR A 407 11.38 4.53 -7.73
CA TYR A 407 12.00 3.34 -8.30
C TYR A 407 13.38 3.64 -8.91
N HIS A 408 13.48 4.70 -9.72
CA HIS A 408 14.72 5.06 -10.39
C HIS A 408 15.76 5.57 -9.38
N ALA A 409 15.35 6.27 -8.32
CA ALA A 409 16.23 6.67 -7.23
C ALA A 409 16.74 5.46 -6.43
N LEU A 410 15.90 4.46 -6.18
CA LEU A 410 16.33 3.19 -5.56
C LEU A 410 17.37 2.47 -6.44
N LEU A 411 17.10 2.29 -7.73
CA LEU A 411 18.06 1.66 -8.65
C LEU A 411 19.37 2.45 -8.74
N ALA A 412 19.31 3.79 -8.77
CA ALA A 412 20.49 4.64 -8.78
C ALA A 412 21.35 4.48 -7.50
N ALA A 413 20.73 4.28 -6.33
CA ALA A 413 21.42 3.98 -5.07
C ALA A 413 21.94 2.53 -5.01
N SER A 414 21.19 1.53 -5.51
CA SER A 414 21.66 0.15 -5.64
C SER A 414 22.91 0.05 -6.53
N TYR A 415 22.97 0.87 -7.59
CA TYR A 415 24.17 1.03 -8.40
C TYR A 415 25.36 1.62 -7.59
N GLN A 416 25.13 2.53 -6.64
CA GLN A 416 26.21 3.06 -5.77
C GLN A 416 26.74 2.01 -4.79
N GLN A 417 25.86 1.27 -4.11
CA GLN A 417 26.26 0.19 -3.21
C GLN A 417 27.01 -0.95 -3.94
N THR A 418 26.79 -1.12 -5.24
CA THR A 418 27.50 -2.07 -6.11
C THR A 418 28.63 -1.44 -6.95
N ALA A 419 29.02 -0.18 -6.67
CA ALA A 419 30.09 0.57 -7.35
C ALA A 419 29.94 0.76 -8.88
N GLN A 420 28.71 0.67 -9.39
CA GLN A 420 28.31 0.96 -10.77
C GLN A 420 28.05 2.48 -10.94
N TRP A 421 29.12 3.26 -10.78
CA TRP A 421 29.04 4.72 -10.64
C TRP A 421 28.53 5.44 -11.89
N ARG A 422 28.74 4.90 -13.10
CA ARG A 422 28.31 5.55 -14.36
C ARG A 422 26.80 5.44 -14.53
N GLU A 423 26.28 4.25 -14.26
CA GLU A 423 24.88 3.85 -14.31
C GLU A 423 24.08 4.65 -13.28
N SER A 424 24.62 4.76 -12.06
CA SER A 424 24.10 5.64 -11.01
C SER A 424 24.08 7.11 -11.42
N ALA A 425 25.21 7.67 -11.89
CA ALA A 425 25.29 9.06 -12.31
C ALA A 425 24.30 9.38 -13.44
N GLN A 426 24.07 8.46 -14.37
CA GLN A 426 23.11 8.67 -15.45
C GLN A 426 21.66 8.71 -14.93
N LEU A 427 21.27 7.82 -14.02
CA LEU A 427 19.93 7.86 -13.43
C LEU A 427 19.72 9.11 -12.57
N TYR A 428 20.70 9.50 -11.74
CA TYR A 428 20.57 10.73 -10.97
C TYR A 428 20.58 12.00 -11.84
N ARG A 429 21.35 12.04 -12.95
CA ARG A 429 21.24 13.13 -13.96
C ARG A 429 19.81 13.23 -14.49
N ASN A 430 19.16 12.12 -14.83
CA ASN A 430 17.78 12.10 -15.31
C ASN A 430 16.76 12.54 -14.21
N LEU A 431 16.97 12.10 -12.96
CA LEU A 431 16.13 12.48 -11.82
C LEU A 431 16.24 13.97 -11.47
N VAL A 432 17.46 14.52 -11.47
CA VAL A 432 17.74 15.94 -11.24
C VAL A 432 17.16 16.81 -12.36
N GLN A 433 17.13 16.33 -13.61
CA GLN A 433 16.39 17.00 -14.69
C GLN A 433 14.87 17.05 -14.43
N LEU A 434 14.29 16.02 -13.81
CA LEU A 434 12.86 15.98 -13.47
C LEU A 434 12.50 16.85 -12.25
N ARG A 435 13.37 16.92 -11.23
CA ARG A 435 13.22 17.83 -10.08
C ARG A 435 14.58 18.41 -9.63
N PRO A 436 15.01 19.57 -10.17
CA PRO A 436 16.32 20.16 -9.86
C PRO A 436 16.52 20.54 -8.39
N THR A 437 15.44 20.74 -7.63
CA THR A 437 15.44 21.14 -6.22
C THR A 437 15.43 19.96 -5.24
N HIS A 438 15.40 18.70 -5.69
CA HIS A 438 15.36 17.55 -4.79
C HIS A 438 16.76 17.24 -4.25
N GLY A 439 17.00 17.60 -2.98
CA GLY A 439 18.32 17.54 -2.35
C GLY A 439 18.94 16.15 -2.39
N ALA A 440 18.18 15.12 -2.02
CA ALA A 440 18.67 13.73 -2.01
C ALA A 440 19.18 13.25 -3.39
N TRP A 441 18.55 13.67 -4.50
CA TRP A 441 18.97 13.29 -5.85
C TRP A 441 20.21 14.07 -6.31
N GLN A 442 20.33 15.33 -5.91
CA GLN A 442 21.53 16.14 -6.09
C GLN A 442 22.72 15.56 -5.30
N LEU A 443 22.50 15.09 -4.07
CA LEU A 443 23.51 14.41 -3.26
C LEU A 443 23.94 13.08 -3.88
N GLY A 444 22.99 12.24 -4.28
CA GLY A 444 23.25 10.98 -4.99
C GLY A 444 24.09 11.19 -6.25
N LEU A 445 23.77 12.22 -7.04
CA LEU A 445 24.56 12.63 -8.19
C LEU A 445 25.98 13.06 -7.79
N GLY A 446 26.13 13.92 -6.78
CA GLY A 446 27.42 14.36 -6.27
C GLY A 446 28.34 13.21 -5.87
N ILE A 447 27.81 12.22 -5.14
CA ILE A 447 28.54 11.00 -4.73
C ILE A 447 28.97 10.19 -5.96
N ALA A 448 28.09 9.97 -6.93
CA ALA A 448 28.42 9.20 -8.14
C ALA A 448 29.51 9.90 -8.97
N LEU A 449 29.43 11.22 -9.13
CA LEU A 449 30.42 12.04 -9.85
C LEU A 449 31.78 12.06 -9.15
N GLU A 450 31.79 12.13 -7.82
CA GLU A 450 33.02 12.05 -7.02
C GLU A 450 33.78 10.74 -7.26
N GLN A 451 33.06 9.61 -7.27
CA GLN A 451 33.64 8.28 -7.51
C GLN A 451 34.06 8.06 -8.97
N LEU A 452 33.52 8.83 -9.92
CA LEU A 452 33.99 8.91 -11.30
C LEU A 452 35.19 9.86 -11.49
N GLY A 453 35.60 10.59 -10.45
CA GLY A 453 36.67 11.59 -10.50
C GLY A 453 36.23 12.96 -11.04
N GLU A 454 34.95 13.18 -11.34
CA GLU A 454 34.37 14.46 -11.80
C GLU A 454 34.24 15.47 -10.62
N ARG A 455 35.32 15.68 -9.84
CA ARG A 455 35.31 16.41 -8.55
C ARG A 455 34.65 17.80 -8.60
N ALA A 456 34.93 18.58 -9.64
CA ALA A 456 34.34 19.92 -9.79
C ALA A 456 32.82 19.89 -10.01
N ALA A 457 32.32 18.90 -10.75
CA ALA A 457 30.88 18.69 -10.93
C ALA A 457 30.24 18.15 -9.64
N ALA A 458 30.90 17.21 -8.95
CA ALA A 458 30.46 16.74 -7.64
C ALA A 458 30.31 17.90 -6.63
N ALA A 459 31.31 18.78 -6.55
CA ALA A 459 31.29 19.98 -5.71
C ALA A 459 30.17 20.98 -6.06
N GLN A 460 29.70 21.01 -7.32
CA GLN A 460 28.49 21.76 -7.70
C GLN A 460 27.22 21.06 -7.20
N HIS A 461 27.09 19.75 -7.43
CA HIS A 461 25.90 18.99 -7.04
C HIS A 461 25.74 18.88 -5.51
N TYR A 462 26.82 18.79 -4.73
CA TYR A 462 26.74 18.89 -3.27
C TYR A 462 26.25 20.28 -2.80
N ARG A 463 26.67 21.39 -3.44
CA ARG A 463 26.14 22.73 -3.14
C ARG A 463 24.65 22.85 -3.53
N GLN A 464 24.24 22.25 -4.63
CA GLN A 464 22.83 22.20 -5.03
C GLN A 464 22.00 21.33 -4.06
N ALA A 465 22.56 20.24 -3.52
CA ALA A 465 21.90 19.42 -2.51
C ALA A 465 21.62 20.19 -1.21
N LEU A 466 22.58 21.01 -0.76
CA LEU A 466 22.44 21.89 0.41
C LEU A 466 21.42 23.03 0.22
N GLN A 467 21.10 23.38 -1.02
CA GLN A 467 20.05 24.34 -1.38
C GLN A 467 18.70 23.66 -1.67
N GLY A 468 18.66 22.32 -1.67
CA GLY A 468 17.51 21.51 -2.03
C GLY A 468 16.59 21.17 -0.86
N GLN A 469 15.40 20.69 -1.19
CA GLN A 469 14.42 20.18 -0.24
C GLN A 469 14.53 18.66 -0.08
N GLY A 470 14.05 18.11 1.05
CA GLY A 470 14.08 16.67 1.32
C GLY A 470 15.51 16.15 1.49
N LEU A 471 16.26 16.78 2.41
CA LEU A 471 17.58 16.35 2.83
C LEU A 471 17.66 16.38 4.37
N ASP A 472 17.95 15.24 4.98
CA ASP A 472 18.17 15.08 6.43
C ASP A 472 19.51 15.70 6.89
N GLU A 473 19.69 15.89 8.20
CA GLU A 473 20.83 16.66 8.71
C GLU A 473 22.17 15.91 8.62
N ASP A 474 22.17 14.58 8.65
CA ASP A 474 23.35 13.76 8.38
C ASP A 474 23.80 13.93 6.92
N SER A 475 22.86 13.84 5.97
CA SER A 475 23.10 14.11 4.54
C SER A 475 23.58 15.54 4.28
N ARG A 476 23.08 16.54 5.02
CA ARG A 476 23.57 17.93 4.97
C ARG A 476 24.97 18.09 5.57
N ARG A 477 25.28 17.40 6.67
CA ARG A 477 26.63 17.40 7.26
C ARG A 477 27.64 16.84 6.25
N TYR A 478 27.37 15.65 5.70
CA TYR A 478 28.18 15.04 4.66
C TYR A 478 28.38 15.98 3.46
N ALA A 479 27.29 16.56 2.91
CA ALA A 479 27.39 17.46 1.76
C ALA A 479 28.22 18.73 2.08
N ARG A 480 28.14 19.29 3.30
CA ARG A 480 28.99 20.41 3.73
C ARG A 480 30.47 20.01 3.77
N GLU A 481 30.79 18.86 4.36
CA GLU A 481 32.16 18.35 4.47
C GLU A 481 32.77 18.07 3.08
N ARG A 482 32.02 17.46 2.15
CA ARG A 482 32.49 17.22 0.78
C ARG A 482 32.74 18.53 0.01
N VAL A 483 31.89 19.55 0.19
CA VAL A 483 32.12 20.89 -0.39
C VAL A 483 33.37 21.54 0.17
N GLN A 484 33.57 21.52 1.49
CA GLN A 484 34.77 22.07 2.14
C GLN A 484 36.05 21.38 1.64
N ALA A 485 36.06 20.05 1.59
CA ALA A 485 37.17 19.27 1.06
C ALA A 485 37.50 19.65 -0.40
N SER A 486 36.50 19.87 -1.25
CA SER A 486 36.70 20.28 -2.64
C SER A 486 37.22 21.72 -2.82
N GLY A 487 37.05 22.59 -1.83
CA GLY A 487 37.57 23.96 -1.85
C GLY A 487 39.03 24.09 -1.40
N GLY A 488 39.55 23.10 -0.68
CA GLY A 488 40.93 23.09 -0.18
C GLY A 488 42.00 22.62 -1.19
N GLU A 489 41.58 22.12 -2.37
CA GLU A 489 42.46 21.61 -3.43
C GLU A 489 42.66 22.62 -4.58
N SER A 490 42.47 23.92 -4.34
CA SER A 490 42.48 25.01 -5.35
C SER A 490 43.79 25.79 -5.40
#